data_AF-A0A9K3P949-F1
#
_entry.id   AF-A0A9K3P949-F1
#
_cell.length_a   1.000
_cell.length_b   1.000
_cell.length_c   1.000
_cell.angle_alpha   90.00
_cell.angle_beta   90.00
_cell.angle_gamma   90.00
#
_symmetry.space_group_name_H-M   'P 1'
#
loop_
_entity.id
_entity.type
_entity.pdbx_description
1 polymer ?
#
loop_
_entity_poly.entity_id
_entity_poly.type
_entity_poly.pdbx_seq_one_letter_code
_entity_poly.pdbx_strand_id
1 'polypeptide(L)'
;MARFCSAICYYAMARKTRKRRYLLEAKRQHKFLRRWSDRPKDKINQNFVHREVLLSAELDAFCGKIESAFHKYKVAIRMAGRCGIIQDQALANERYAALCREQGNHDDYIFRINAAIRLYSEWGAFAKVDKLKSFLSPDHLKEP
;
A
#
# COMPACT_ATOMS: atom_id res chain seq x y z
N MET A 1 -0.55 -15.32 1.20
CA MET A 1 0.08 -14.10 1.77
C MET A 1 1.38 -13.73 1.06
N ALA A 2 2.38 -14.63 0.97
CA ALA A 2 3.72 -14.34 0.44
C ALA A 2 3.76 -13.57 -0.89
N ARG A 3 3.00 -14.00 -1.91
CA ARG A 3 3.00 -13.36 -3.24
C ARG A 3 2.56 -11.89 -3.24
N PHE A 4 1.65 -11.52 -2.35
CA PHE A 4 1.16 -10.13 -2.24
C PHE A 4 2.24 -9.22 -1.64
N CYS A 5 2.85 -9.63 -0.52
CA CYS A 5 3.95 -8.87 0.08
C CYS A 5 5.13 -8.74 -0.88
N SER A 6 5.49 -9.81 -1.59
CA SER A 6 6.54 -9.75 -2.63
C SER A 6 6.20 -8.74 -3.73
N ALA A 7 4.94 -8.71 -4.21
CA ALA A 7 4.52 -7.76 -5.24
C ALA A 7 4.62 -6.30 -4.77
N ILE A 8 4.21 -5.99 -3.54
CA ILE A 8 4.37 -4.66 -2.93
C ILE A 8 5.85 -4.27 -2.88
N CYS A 9 6.73 -5.17 -2.39
CA CYS A 9 8.16 -4.92 -2.34
C CYS A 9 8.75 -4.66 -3.73
N TYR A 10 8.36 -5.44 -4.74
CA TYR A 10 8.82 -5.23 -6.10
C TYR A 10 8.33 -3.91 -6.71
N TYR A 11 7.09 -3.50 -6.46
CA TYR A 11 6.62 -2.18 -6.89
C TYR A 11 7.35 -1.04 -6.20
N ALA A 12 7.58 -1.14 -4.88
CA ALA A 12 8.37 -0.15 -4.14
C ALA A 12 9.81 -0.05 -4.69
N MET A 13 10.44 -1.19 -4.96
CA MET A 13 11.78 -1.24 -5.56
C MET A 13 11.79 -0.72 -7.00
N ALA A 14 10.74 -0.99 -7.79
CA ALA A 14 10.59 -0.46 -9.14
C ALA A 14 10.46 1.07 -9.12
N ARG A 15 9.69 1.63 -8.18
CA ARG A 15 9.57 3.10 -8.00
C ARG A 15 10.91 3.73 -7.64
N LYS A 16 11.65 3.16 -6.68
CA LYS A 16 12.94 3.68 -6.22
C LYS A 16 14.06 3.54 -7.25
N THR A 17 14.18 2.38 -7.90
CA THR A 17 15.34 2.06 -8.76
C THR A 17 15.08 2.22 -10.25
N ARG A 18 13.81 2.36 -10.67
CA ARG A 18 13.35 2.36 -12.07
C ARG A 18 13.82 1.16 -12.93
N LYS A 19 14.36 0.10 -12.31
CA LYS A 19 14.84 -1.10 -13.02
C LYS A 19 13.67 -1.96 -13.51
N ARG A 20 13.68 -2.27 -14.81
CA ARG A 20 12.63 -3.07 -15.49
C ARG A 20 12.37 -4.44 -14.86
N ARG A 21 13.40 -5.11 -14.33
CA ARG A 21 13.27 -6.45 -13.71
C ARG A 21 12.27 -6.48 -12.55
N TYR A 22 12.26 -5.46 -11.70
CA TYR A 22 11.34 -5.41 -10.55
C TYR A 22 9.91 -5.18 -10.99
N LEU A 23 9.71 -4.35 -12.02
CA LEU A 23 8.38 -4.14 -12.60
C LEU A 23 7.81 -5.43 -13.21
N LEU A 24 8.65 -6.22 -13.89
CA LEU A 24 8.23 -7.49 -14.49
C LEU A 24 7.80 -8.49 -13.41
N GLU A 25 8.59 -8.64 -12.35
CA GLU A 25 8.24 -9.52 -11.24
C GLU A 25 6.97 -9.06 -10.50
N ALA A 26 6.84 -7.75 -10.24
CA ALA A 26 5.64 -7.18 -9.66
C ALA A 26 4.40 -7.51 -10.50
N LYS A 27 4.47 -7.27 -11.82
CA LYS A 27 3.37 -7.55 -12.76
C LYS A 27 3.03 -9.05 -12.82
N ARG A 28 4.03 -9.94 -12.73
CA ARG A 28 3.81 -11.40 -12.72
C ARG A 28 2.97 -11.82 -11.51
N GLN A 29 3.35 -11.35 -10.32
CA GLN A 29 2.62 -11.65 -9.09
C GLN A 29 1.24 -10.97 -9.06
N HIS A 30 1.14 -9.75 -9.58
CA HIS A 30 -0.11 -9.03 -9.69
C HIS A 30 -1.10 -9.72 -10.63
N LYS A 31 -0.66 -10.21 -11.80
CA LYS A 31 -1.51 -10.99 -12.73
C LYS A 31 -2.08 -12.24 -12.07
N PHE A 32 -1.31 -12.89 -11.20
CA PHE A 32 -1.82 -14.01 -10.43
C PHE A 32 -2.97 -13.56 -9.53
N LEU A 33 -2.77 -12.54 -8.69
CA LEU A 33 -3.80 -12.04 -7.78
C LEU A 33 -5.07 -11.58 -8.51
N ARG A 34 -4.92 -10.91 -9.66
CA ARG A 34 -6.05 -10.49 -10.50
C ARG A 34 -6.90 -11.67 -10.99
N ARG A 35 -6.26 -12.76 -11.43
CA ARG A 35 -6.98 -13.98 -11.82
C ARG A 35 -7.78 -14.61 -10.67
N TRP A 36 -7.44 -14.32 -9.42
CA TRP A 36 -8.19 -14.83 -8.25
C TRP A 36 -9.29 -13.86 -7.81
N SER A 37 -9.12 -12.55 -8.00
CA SER A 37 -10.19 -11.58 -7.77
C SER A 37 -11.31 -11.66 -8.82
N ASP A 38 -10.97 -12.01 -10.07
CA ASP A 38 -11.90 -12.05 -11.20
C ASP A 38 -12.75 -13.34 -11.24
N ARG A 39 -12.62 -14.24 -10.25
CA ARG A 39 -13.42 -15.47 -10.20
C ARG A 39 -14.90 -15.15 -9.91
N PRO A 40 -15.84 -16.01 -10.34
CA PRO A 40 -17.28 -15.82 -10.09
C PRO A 40 -17.59 -15.58 -8.61
N LYS A 41 -18.57 -14.69 -8.33
CA LYS A 41 -18.93 -14.19 -6.99
C LYS A 41 -19.09 -15.27 -5.93
N ASP A 42 -19.57 -16.43 -6.34
CA ASP A 42 -19.82 -17.62 -5.51
C ASP A 42 -18.53 -18.17 -4.86
N LYS A 43 -17.35 -17.80 -5.39
CA LYS A 43 -16.02 -18.18 -4.88
C LYS A 43 -15.07 -16.98 -4.77
N ILE A 44 -15.57 -15.75 -4.70
CA ILE A 44 -14.72 -14.59 -4.43
C ILE A 44 -14.29 -14.64 -2.99
N ASN A 45 -13.01 -14.91 -2.77
CA ASN A 45 -12.41 -14.66 -1.48
C ASN A 45 -12.11 -13.15 -1.42
N GLN A 46 -12.96 -12.43 -0.68
CA GLN A 46 -12.90 -10.97 -0.48
C GLN A 46 -11.51 -10.50 -0.01
N ASN A 47 -10.71 -11.41 0.58
CA ASN A 47 -9.34 -11.12 0.98
C ASN A 47 -8.39 -10.86 -0.20
N PHE A 48 -8.75 -11.21 -1.43
CA PHE A 48 -7.91 -10.94 -2.61
C PHE A 48 -8.27 -9.64 -3.32
N VAL A 49 -9.52 -9.19 -3.23
CA VAL A 49 -9.98 -8.03 -4.00
C VAL A 49 -9.31 -6.75 -3.53
N HIS A 50 -9.28 -6.50 -2.21
CA HIS A 50 -8.62 -5.31 -1.67
C HIS A 50 -7.09 -5.31 -1.93
N ARG A 51 -6.47 -6.50 -1.96
CA ARG A 51 -5.04 -6.68 -2.27
C ARG A 51 -4.73 -6.41 -3.74
N GLU A 52 -5.58 -6.88 -4.65
CA GLU A 52 -5.47 -6.56 -6.09
C GLU A 52 -5.60 -5.06 -6.31
N VAL A 53 -6.61 -4.42 -5.72
CA VAL A 53 -6.81 -2.96 -5.85
C VAL A 53 -5.60 -2.19 -5.33
N LEU A 54 -4.97 -2.64 -4.23
CA LEU A 54 -3.74 -2.03 -3.72
C LEU A 54 -2.57 -2.16 -4.69
N LEU A 55 -2.39 -3.32 -5.31
CA LEU A 55 -1.34 -3.51 -6.32
C LEU A 55 -1.59 -2.70 -7.58
N SER A 56 -2.86 -2.54 -7.96
CA SER A 56 -3.27 -1.63 -9.03
C SER A 56 -2.97 -0.17 -8.68
N ALA A 57 -3.12 0.25 -7.42
CA ALA A 57 -2.71 1.57 -6.97
C ALA A 57 -1.19 1.80 -7.09
N GLU A 58 -0.37 0.81 -6.69
CA GLU A 58 1.09 0.87 -6.82
C GLU A 58 1.56 0.91 -8.28
N LEU A 59 0.89 0.17 -9.17
CA LEU A 59 1.17 0.23 -10.59
C LEU A 59 0.89 1.61 -11.17
N ASP A 60 -0.24 2.22 -10.82
CA ASP A 60 -0.58 3.56 -11.26
C ASP A 60 0.37 4.61 -10.71
N ALA A 61 0.77 4.49 -9.44
CA ALA A 61 1.79 5.32 -8.82
C ALA A 61 3.12 5.24 -9.59
N PHE A 62 3.56 4.02 -9.92
CA PHE A 62 4.77 3.81 -10.74
C PHE A 62 4.65 4.44 -12.14
N CYS A 63 3.47 4.35 -12.75
CA CYS A 63 3.16 4.92 -14.06
C CYS A 63 2.90 6.44 -14.04
N GLY A 64 2.96 7.10 -12.89
CA GLY A 64 2.69 8.53 -12.76
C GLY A 64 1.21 8.92 -12.83
N LYS A 65 0.28 7.96 -12.75
CA LYS A 65 -1.16 8.19 -12.74
C LYS A 65 -1.65 8.48 -11.32
N ILE A 66 -1.18 9.60 -10.75
CA ILE A 66 -1.28 9.89 -9.31
C ILE A 66 -2.73 9.93 -8.81
N GLU A 67 -3.63 10.64 -9.50
CA GLU A 67 -5.04 10.71 -9.13
C GLU A 67 -5.72 9.34 -9.10
N SER A 68 -5.41 8.50 -10.10
CA SER A 68 -5.93 7.13 -10.15
C SER A 68 -5.37 6.28 -9.01
N ALA A 69 -4.08 6.44 -8.70
CA ALA A 69 -3.45 5.76 -7.58
C ALA A 69 -4.10 6.16 -6.25
N PHE A 70 -4.31 7.45 -6.00
CA PHE A 70 -4.99 7.96 -4.80
C PHE A 70 -6.40 7.38 -4.64
N HIS A 71 -7.18 7.39 -5.71
CA HIS A 71 -8.51 6.79 -5.69
C HIS A 71 -8.43 5.30 -5.32
N LYS A 72 -7.55 4.53 -5.96
CA LYS A 72 -7.39 3.09 -5.71
C LYS A 72 -6.90 2.80 -4.29
N TYR A 73 -5.98 3.61 -3.73
CA TYR A 73 -5.59 3.47 -2.32
C TYR A 73 -6.78 3.65 -1.38
N LYS A 74 -7.60 4.69 -1.57
CA LYS A 74 -8.80 4.92 -0.75
C LYS A 74 -9.78 3.74 -0.84
N VAL A 75 -9.96 3.17 -2.03
CA VAL A 75 -10.79 1.98 -2.24
C VAL A 75 -10.20 0.78 -1.51
N ALA A 76 -8.91 0.47 -1.67
CA ALA A 76 -8.25 -0.65 -0.99
C ALA A 76 -8.37 -0.55 0.55
N ILE A 77 -8.15 0.63 1.12
CA ILE A 77 -8.29 0.90 2.56
C ILE A 77 -9.73 0.61 3.03
N ARG A 78 -10.73 1.13 2.32
CA ARG A 78 -12.15 0.92 2.67
C ARG A 78 -12.53 -0.55 2.58
N MET A 79 -12.06 -1.26 1.56
CA MET A 79 -12.36 -2.67 1.37
C MET A 79 -11.70 -3.54 2.44
N ALA A 80 -10.42 -3.30 2.75
CA ALA A 80 -9.70 -4.03 3.80
C ALA A 80 -10.38 -3.83 5.17
N GLY A 81 -10.81 -2.61 5.48
CA GLY A 81 -11.57 -2.31 6.70
C GLY A 81 -12.92 -3.03 6.76
N ARG A 82 -13.68 -3.05 5.66
CA ARG A 82 -14.96 -3.82 5.59
C ARG A 82 -14.77 -5.32 5.75
N CYS A 83 -13.64 -5.86 5.32
CA CYS A 83 -13.31 -7.28 5.49
C CYS A 83 -12.72 -7.60 6.87
N GLY A 84 -12.48 -6.59 7.73
CA GLY A 84 -11.83 -6.78 9.03
C GLY A 84 -10.34 -7.14 8.95
N ILE A 85 -9.69 -6.95 7.79
CA ILE A 85 -8.27 -7.30 7.60
C ILE A 85 -7.39 -6.10 7.98
N ILE A 86 -7.24 -5.88 9.29
CA ILE A 86 -6.55 -4.73 9.89
C ILE A 86 -5.13 -4.56 9.34
N GLN A 87 -4.39 -5.66 9.18
CA GLN A 87 -3.02 -5.66 8.63
C GLN A 87 -2.94 -5.03 7.23
N ASP A 88 -3.85 -5.41 6.34
CA ASP A 88 -3.86 -4.95 4.96
C ASP A 88 -4.39 -3.51 4.87
N GLN A 89 -5.31 -3.13 5.76
CA GLN A 89 -5.76 -1.75 5.91
C GLN A 89 -4.62 -0.83 6.39
N ALA A 90 -3.82 -1.29 7.37
CA ALA A 90 -2.67 -0.57 7.88
C ALA A 90 -1.61 -0.39 6.77
N LEU A 91 -1.29 -1.48 6.06
CA LEU A 91 -0.35 -1.47 4.95
C LEU A 91 -0.80 -0.51 3.84
N ALA A 92 -2.08 -0.55 3.45
CA ALA A 92 -2.61 0.34 2.42
C ALA A 92 -2.50 1.83 2.82
N ASN A 93 -2.72 2.16 4.09
CA ASN A 93 -2.50 3.53 4.60
C ASN A 93 -1.02 3.91 4.56
N GLU A 94 -0.09 3.03 4.97
CA GLU A 94 1.35 3.29 4.91
C GLU A 94 1.83 3.55 3.47
N ARG A 95 1.39 2.72 2.51
CA ARG A 95 1.76 2.85 1.10
C ARG A 95 1.18 4.13 0.47
N TYR A 96 -0.05 4.49 0.84
CA TYR A 96 -0.63 5.77 0.43
C TYR A 96 0.14 6.95 1.03
N ALA A 97 0.44 6.93 2.34
CA ALA A 97 1.24 7.97 2.99
C ALA A 97 2.59 8.17 2.27
N ALA A 98 3.27 7.08 1.91
CA ALA A 98 4.53 7.15 1.17
C ALA A 98 4.37 7.89 -0.18
N LEU A 99 3.29 7.62 -0.93
CA LEU A 99 3.01 8.35 -2.17
C LEU A 99 2.67 9.83 -1.89
N CYS A 100 1.86 10.14 -0.88
CA CYS A 100 1.56 11.54 -0.51
C CYS A 100 2.83 12.33 -0.20
N ARG A 101 3.76 11.72 0.54
CA ARG A 101 5.07 12.32 0.82
C ARG A 101 5.87 12.59 -0.44
N GLU A 102 5.91 11.63 -1.38
CA GLU A 102 6.59 11.81 -2.67
C GLU A 102 5.95 12.91 -3.55
N GLN A 103 4.65 13.16 -3.38
CA GLN A 103 3.91 14.20 -4.13
C GLN A 103 3.83 15.54 -3.39
N GLY A 104 4.43 15.66 -2.20
CA GLY A 104 4.38 16.90 -1.40
C GLY A 104 3.04 17.18 -0.70
N ASN A 105 2.10 16.23 -0.69
CA ASN A 105 0.81 16.38 -0.02
C ASN A 105 0.94 16.02 1.47
N HIS A 106 1.34 17.00 2.28
CA HIS A 106 1.71 16.80 3.68
C HIS A 106 0.53 16.44 4.59
N ASP A 107 -0.64 17.06 4.37
CA ASP A 107 -1.83 16.82 5.19
C ASP A 107 -2.33 15.38 5.04
N ASP A 108 -2.45 14.90 3.80
CA ASP A 108 -2.81 13.50 3.55
C ASP A 108 -1.71 12.56 4.07
N TYR A 109 -0.43 12.92 3.96
CA TYR A 109 0.65 12.12 4.52
C TYR A 109 0.47 11.91 6.04
N ILE A 110 0.30 12.99 6.81
CA ILE A 110 0.10 12.93 8.26
C ILE A 110 -1.16 12.12 8.60
N PHE A 111 -2.26 12.38 7.90
CA PHE A 111 -3.51 11.67 8.14
C PHE A 111 -3.34 10.15 7.93
N ARG A 112 -2.70 9.74 6.83
CA ARG A 112 -2.54 8.34 6.47
C ARG A 112 -1.52 7.63 7.35
N ILE A 113 -0.41 8.26 7.71
CA ILE A 113 0.61 7.64 8.56
C ILE A 113 0.08 7.41 9.99
N ASN A 114 -0.70 8.37 10.53
CA ASN A 114 -1.36 8.21 11.83
C ASN A 114 -2.41 7.09 11.80
N ALA A 115 -3.18 6.97 10.71
CA ALA A 115 -4.10 5.85 10.55
C ALA A 115 -3.37 4.49 10.50
N ALA A 116 -2.23 4.41 9.80
CA ALA A 116 -1.41 3.20 9.77
C ALA A 116 -0.85 2.85 11.17
N ILE A 117 -0.36 3.84 11.92
CA ILE A 117 0.14 3.67 13.30
C ILE A 117 -0.96 3.13 14.21
N ARG A 118 -2.17 3.69 14.15
CA ARG A 118 -3.30 3.22 14.97
C ARG A 118 -3.62 1.76 14.67
N LEU A 119 -3.76 1.41 13.39
CA LEU A 119 -4.11 0.05 12.96
C LEU A 119 -3.00 -0.97 13.28
N TYR A 120 -1.73 -0.59 13.12
CA TYR A 120 -0.62 -1.45 13.52
C TYR A 120 -0.52 -1.62 15.04
N SER A 121 -0.84 -0.59 15.82
CA SER A 121 -0.92 -0.68 17.28
C SER A 121 -2.04 -1.64 17.71
N GLU A 122 -3.22 -1.51 17.10
CA GLU A 122 -4.37 -2.39 17.36
C GLU A 122 -4.07 -3.84 17.01
N TRP A 123 -3.32 -4.08 15.94
CA TRP A 123 -2.87 -5.42 15.57
C TRP A 123 -1.73 -5.96 16.47
N GLY A 124 -1.05 -5.10 17.25
CA GLY A 124 0.07 -5.48 18.13
C GLY A 124 1.46 -5.43 17.49
N ALA A 125 1.62 -4.79 16.33
CA ALA A 125 2.90 -4.65 15.63
C ALA A 125 3.73 -3.45 16.14
N PHE A 126 4.08 -3.44 17.42
CA PHE A 126 4.73 -2.29 18.07
C PHE A 126 6.07 -1.87 17.45
N ALA A 127 6.93 -2.81 17.05
CA ALA A 127 8.18 -2.48 16.36
C ALA A 127 7.95 -1.73 15.03
N LYS A 128 6.84 -2.02 14.34
CA LYS A 128 6.44 -1.30 13.13
C LYS A 128 5.90 0.08 13.48
N VAL A 129 5.13 0.20 14.55
CA VAL A 129 4.62 1.48 15.07
C VAL A 129 5.76 2.43 15.39
N ASP A 130 6.77 1.99 16.14
CA ASP A 130 7.90 2.84 16.54
C ASP A 130 8.67 3.35 15.32
N LYS A 131 8.88 2.47 14.32
CA LYS A 131 9.47 2.86 13.04
C LYS A 131 8.62 3.88 12.27
N LEU A 132 7.30 3.81 12.32
CA LEU A 132 6.44 4.79 11.65
C LEU A 132 6.41 6.13 12.40
N LYS A 133 6.43 6.10 13.73
CA LYS A 133 6.50 7.30 14.58
C LYS A 133 7.82 8.07 14.39
N SER A 134 8.94 7.38 14.15
CA SER A 134 10.20 8.06 13.86
C SER A 134 10.13 8.89 12.58
N PHE A 135 9.31 8.50 11.59
CA PHE A 135 9.11 9.30 10.38
C PHE A 135 8.29 10.58 10.59
N LEU A 136 7.52 10.67 11.68
CA LEU A 136 6.72 11.85 12.05
C LEU A 136 7.51 12.85 12.91
N SER A 137 8.61 12.42 13.53
CA SER A 137 9.37 13.27 14.43
C SER A 137 10.08 14.38 13.63
N PRO A 138 9.97 15.66 14.03
CA PRO A 138 10.46 16.80 13.26
C PRO A 138 11.99 16.83 13.04
N ASP A 139 12.75 15.97 13.74
CA ASP A 139 14.21 15.88 13.62
C ASP A 139 14.72 15.41 12.24
N HIS A 140 13.85 14.90 11.36
CA HIS A 140 14.22 14.50 9.99
C HIS A 140 13.69 15.44 8.88
N LEU A 141 13.04 16.55 9.25
CA LEU A 141 12.70 17.64 8.31
C LEU A 141 13.84 18.68 8.20
N LYS A 142 14.93 18.48 8.94
CA LYS A 142 16.18 19.22 8.83
C LYS A 142 17.30 18.26 8.43
N GLU A 143 17.47 18.02 7.14
CA GLU A 143 18.81 17.89 6.57
C GLU A 143 18.71 18.18 5.05
N PRO A 144 19.68 18.93 4.50
CA PRO A 144 19.59 19.63 3.21
C PRO A 144 19.68 18.73 1.98
#